data_AF-A0AAE0LKI2-F1
#
_entry.id   AF-A0AAE0LKI2-F1
#
_cell.length_a   1.000
_cell.length_b   1.000
_cell.length_c   1.000
_cell.angle_alpha   90.00
_cell.angle_beta   90.00
_cell.angle_gamma   90.00
#
_symmetry.space_group_name_H-M   'P 1'
#
loop_
_entity.id
_entity.type
_entity.pdbx_description
1 polymer ?
#
loop_
_entity_poly.entity_id
_entity_poly.type
_entity_poly.pdbx_seq_one_letter_code
_entity_poly.pdbx_strand_id
1 'polypeptide(L)'
;MLLATLCFAFEGVASETFQRPERSVIILEEASRLDEAVFTEVIVPLLNVRDTALLAISTPLDENNFYSTLLRMKEPNSDEPMFYVLEVTLICPTCAERGVKDVCEHRRELLPPWKSDHRREEMTRMLFESQPQMYMQEQLGIPSGADACCYDRESLARFAKRVRYQVDTSTINPIGHNVYMAIDTCGGGNNMMAIVSGYLTVQHDLVVISMDATAVTSDNQLTHELSSHAQRLRDRMHATACIISIIEANYGGWVQASRVAQILQPYQPVRHLSADSSNLRRPGVLTTAESKERMRHELQRYLAENRVRMELREQGGTRVDDVQLLLKQLRQFEYVYKPGASRKHTECRRVITGKLHGRNDDLAIAMMLLAYWPLYHSLNGDRVLT
;
A
#
# COMPACT_ATOMS: atom_id res chain seq x y z
N MET A 1 -5.67 10.96 19.97
CA MET A 1 -5.36 10.27 21.23
C MET A 1 -6.49 9.28 21.49
N LEU A 2 -6.18 8.00 21.38
CA LEU A 2 -7.03 6.93 21.86
C LEU A 2 -6.61 6.75 23.33
N LEU A 3 -7.40 7.32 24.24
CA LEU A 3 -7.00 7.51 25.65
C LEU A 3 -6.96 6.19 26.41
N ALA A 4 -7.75 5.22 25.96
CA ALA A 4 -7.73 3.84 26.39
C ALA A 4 -8.65 3.07 25.44
N THR A 5 -8.24 1.87 25.05
CA THR A 5 -9.22 0.82 24.78
C THR A 5 -9.46 0.08 26.08
N LEU A 6 -10.67 0.14 26.66
CA LEU A 6 -10.99 -0.62 27.87
C LEU A 6 -11.72 -1.89 27.48
N CYS A 7 -11.17 -3.05 27.82
CA CYS A 7 -11.87 -4.34 27.73
C CYS A 7 -12.46 -4.70 29.09
N PHE A 8 -13.75 -5.04 29.14
CA PHE A 8 -14.39 -5.61 30.34
C PHE A 8 -14.94 -7.00 30.05
N ALA A 9 -14.78 -7.92 30.99
CA ALA A 9 -15.56 -9.16 31.04
C ALA A 9 -16.51 -9.07 32.24
N PHE A 10 -17.81 -9.27 32.03
CA PHE A 10 -18.81 -9.35 33.10
C PHE A 10 -19.58 -10.66 32.97
N GLU A 11 -19.52 -11.54 33.97
CA GLU A 11 -20.54 -12.56 34.18
C GLU A 11 -21.69 -11.97 35.00
N GLY A 12 -22.92 -12.09 34.49
CA GLY A 12 -24.13 -11.59 35.14
C GLY A 12 -24.44 -12.34 36.44
N VAL A 13 -24.70 -11.60 37.52
CA VAL A 13 -25.06 -12.15 38.83
C VAL A 13 -26.58 -12.24 38.97
N ALA A 14 -27.08 -13.45 39.28
CA ALA A 14 -28.35 -13.67 39.94
C ALA A 14 -28.12 -14.13 41.40
N SER A 15 -28.60 -13.28 42.33
CA SER A 15 -28.91 -13.41 43.78
C SER A 15 -28.00 -14.16 44.79
N GLU A 16 -27.70 -13.43 45.88
CA GLU A 16 -27.54 -13.78 47.33
C GLU A 16 -26.67 -15.01 47.68
N THR A 17 -25.55 -14.94 48.43
CA THR A 17 -25.32 -14.37 49.77
C THR A 17 -23.79 -14.40 50.04
N PHE A 18 -23.21 -13.34 50.60
CA PHE A 18 -21.77 -13.06 50.72
C PHE A 18 -21.10 -13.74 51.94
N GLN A 19 -19.86 -14.26 51.78
CA GLN A 19 -18.66 -13.85 52.55
C GLN A 19 -17.44 -14.77 52.32
N ARG A 20 -16.62 -14.40 51.34
CA ARG A 20 -15.14 -14.29 51.34
C ARG A 20 -14.78 -13.15 50.37
N PRO A 21 -13.55 -12.59 50.26
CA PRO A 21 -13.32 -11.41 49.42
C PRO A 21 -13.53 -11.80 47.95
N GLU A 22 -14.74 -11.54 47.47
CA GLU A 22 -15.42 -12.27 46.40
C GLU A 22 -15.27 -11.60 45.04
N ARG A 23 -14.47 -10.54 44.88
CA ARG A 23 -14.30 -9.86 43.59
C ARG A 23 -12.86 -9.39 43.41
N SER A 24 -12.19 -9.87 42.37
CA SER A 24 -10.81 -9.46 42.04
C SER A 24 -10.83 -8.67 40.74
N VAL A 25 -10.30 -7.45 40.76
CA VAL A 25 -10.12 -6.65 39.54
C VAL A 25 -8.66 -6.72 39.13
N ILE A 26 -8.39 -7.29 37.97
CA ILE A 26 -7.06 -7.32 37.36
C ILE A 26 -6.96 -6.12 36.44
N ILE A 27 -6.04 -5.19 36.74
CA ILE A 27 -5.80 -4.01 35.91
C ILE A 27 -4.49 -4.19 35.16
N LEU A 28 -4.55 -4.17 33.83
CA LEU A 28 -3.39 -4.21 32.95
C LEU A 28 -3.17 -2.83 32.35
N GLU A 29 -2.18 -2.10 32.88
CA GLU A 29 -1.71 -0.84 32.29
C GLU A 29 -0.70 -1.15 31.17
N GLU A 30 -0.79 -0.39 30.07
CA GLU A 30 -0.04 -0.66 28.82
C GLU A 30 -0.18 -2.11 28.34
N ALA A 31 -1.40 -2.65 28.36
CA ALA A 31 -1.64 -4.07 28.08
C ALA A 31 -1.07 -4.57 26.74
N SER A 32 -1.02 -3.73 25.69
CA SER A 32 -0.39 -4.09 24.40
C SER A 32 1.14 -4.22 24.46
N ARG A 33 1.80 -3.87 25.57
CA ARG A 33 3.25 -4.10 25.75
C ARG A 33 3.57 -5.31 26.61
N LEU A 34 2.57 -5.96 27.17
CA LEU A 34 2.79 -7.17 27.95
C LEU A 34 3.30 -8.29 27.04
N ASP A 35 4.14 -9.16 27.61
CA ASP A 35 4.53 -10.39 26.95
C ASP A 35 3.30 -11.32 26.85
N GLU A 36 3.08 -11.91 25.68
CA GLU A 36 1.97 -12.84 25.44
C GLU A 36 2.01 -14.04 26.39
N ALA A 37 3.21 -14.50 26.76
CA ALA A 37 3.37 -15.58 27.74
C ALA A 37 2.85 -15.17 29.12
N VAL A 38 3.10 -13.92 29.55
CA VAL A 38 2.58 -13.41 30.83
C VAL A 38 1.05 -13.33 30.79
N PHE A 39 0.48 -12.85 29.68
CA PHE A 39 -0.97 -12.81 29.55
C PHE A 39 -1.58 -14.22 29.57
N THR A 40 -1.04 -15.15 28.79
CA THR A 40 -1.62 -16.48 28.59
C THR A 40 -1.38 -17.42 29.77
N GLU A 41 -0.20 -17.39 30.39
CA GLU A 41 0.19 -18.31 31.46
C GLU A 41 -0.16 -17.80 32.85
N VAL A 42 -0.32 -16.48 33.02
CA VAL A 42 -0.57 -15.86 34.34
C VAL A 42 -1.95 -15.22 34.40
N ILE A 43 -2.30 -14.36 33.45
CA ILE A 43 -3.55 -13.59 33.52
C ILE A 43 -4.77 -14.45 33.18
N VAL A 44 -4.72 -15.21 32.08
CA VAL A 44 -5.86 -16.06 31.64
C VAL A 44 -6.29 -17.06 32.72
N PRO A 45 -5.39 -17.79 33.42
CA PRO A 45 -5.79 -18.68 34.50
C PRO A 45 -6.49 -17.95 35.66
N LEU A 46 -6.13 -16.70 35.94
CA LEU A 46 -6.78 -15.91 36.99
C LEU A 46 -8.20 -15.48 36.62
N LEU A 47 -8.54 -15.40 35.32
CA LEU A 47 -9.91 -15.16 34.87
C LEU A 47 -10.87 -16.33 35.18
N ASN A 48 -10.34 -17.52 35.45
CA ASN A 48 -11.15 -18.67 35.90
C ASN A 48 -11.55 -18.56 37.38
N VAL A 49 -11.02 -17.59 38.14
CA VAL A 49 -11.45 -17.36 39.51
C VAL A 49 -12.80 -16.64 39.45
N ARG A 50 -13.80 -17.23 40.11
CA ARG A 50 -15.17 -16.70 40.16
C ARG A 50 -15.15 -15.21 40.53
N ASP A 51 -16.01 -14.44 39.88
CA ASP A 51 -16.22 -13.01 40.15
C ASP A 51 -14.96 -12.13 39.90
N THR A 52 -14.11 -12.54 38.96
CA THR A 52 -12.93 -11.75 38.52
C THR A 52 -13.26 -10.88 37.31
N ALA A 53 -12.90 -9.60 37.37
CA ALA A 53 -13.02 -8.67 36.26
C ALA A 53 -11.63 -8.31 35.72
N LEU A 54 -11.48 -8.33 34.40
CA LEU A 54 -10.29 -7.81 33.72
C LEU A 54 -10.57 -6.39 33.24
N LEU A 55 -9.65 -5.48 33.54
CA LEU A 55 -9.59 -4.15 32.97
C LEU A 55 -8.24 -3.98 32.27
N ALA A 56 -8.25 -4.02 30.95
CA ALA A 56 -7.03 -3.78 30.18
C ALA A 56 -7.08 -2.38 29.56
N ILE A 57 -6.01 -1.60 29.74
CA ILE A 57 -5.87 -0.23 29.25
C ILE A 57 -4.60 -0.17 28.42
N SER A 58 -4.72 0.27 27.17
CA SER A 58 -3.55 0.45 26.33
C SER A 58 -3.80 1.41 25.17
N THR A 59 -2.70 1.93 24.63
CA THR A 59 -2.65 2.54 23.30
C THR A 59 -2.49 1.44 22.26
N PRO A 60 -3.19 1.50 21.10
CA PRO A 60 -3.06 0.45 20.10
C PRO A 60 -1.69 0.54 19.41
N LEU A 61 -0.82 -0.44 19.67
CA LEU A 61 0.55 -0.45 19.14
C LEU A 61 0.65 -1.06 17.74
N ASP A 62 0.04 -2.24 17.50
CA ASP A 62 0.07 -2.95 16.21
C ASP A 62 -1.03 -4.02 16.10
N GLU A 63 -1.45 -4.36 14.89
CA GLU A 63 -2.54 -5.33 14.60
C GLU A 63 -2.19 -6.81 14.87
N ASN A 64 -0.89 -7.12 15.04
CA ASN A 64 -0.37 -8.48 15.21
C ASN A 64 -0.12 -8.85 16.68
N ASN A 65 -0.77 -8.17 17.61
CA ASN A 65 -0.58 -8.39 19.04
C ASN A 65 -1.74 -9.19 19.65
N PHE A 66 -1.49 -9.99 20.70
CA PHE A 66 -2.53 -10.70 21.46
C PHE A 66 -3.63 -9.73 21.91
N TYR A 67 -3.27 -8.49 22.23
CA TYR A 67 -4.22 -7.44 22.60
C TYR A 67 -5.27 -7.15 21.51
N SER A 68 -4.86 -7.07 20.25
CA SER A 68 -5.77 -6.86 19.11
C SER A 68 -6.71 -8.03 18.89
N THR A 69 -6.26 -9.25 19.26
CA THR A 69 -7.10 -10.46 19.22
C THR A 69 -8.21 -10.38 20.27
N LEU A 70 -7.92 -9.88 21.47
CA LEU A 70 -8.93 -9.69 22.53
C LEU A 70 -10.01 -8.69 22.11
N LEU A 71 -9.65 -7.62 21.38
CA LEU A 71 -10.62 -6.63 20.88
C LEU A 71 -11.63 -7.20 19.88
N ARG A 72 -11.27 -8.28 19.19
CA ARG A 72 -12.09 -8.89 18.11
C ARG A 72 -12.72 -10.22 18.53
N MET A 73 -12.47 -10.67 19.77
CA MET A 73 -12.93 -11.95 20.27
C MET A 73 -14.45 -11.93 20.49
N LYS A 74 -15.13 -12.99 20.05
CA LYS A 74 -16.59 -13.15 20.16
C LYS A 74 -16.92 -14.36 21.01
N GLU A 75 -18.09 -14.35 21.63
CA GLU A 75 -18.56 -15.49 22.41
C GLU A 75 -18.80 -16.72 21.53
N PRO A 76 -18.53 -17.95 22.04
CA PRO A 76 -18.88 -19.16 21.32
C PRO A 76 -20.40 -19.24 21.11
N ASN A 77 -20.82 -19.29 19.84
CA ASN A 77 -22.23 -19.36 19.38
C ASN A 77 -23.01 -18.03 19.36
N SER A 78 -22.34 -16.90 19.53
CA SER A 78 -22.92 -15.56 19.39
C SER A 78 -22.01 -14.67 18.54
N ASP A 79 -22.58 -13.67 17.88
CA ASP A 79 -21.78 -12.63 17.21
C ASP A 79 -21.38 -11.49 18.16
N GLU A 80 -21.78 -11.59 19.43
CA GLU A 80 -21.49 -10.62 20.48
C GLU A 80 -20.02 -10.67 20.93
N PRO A 81 -19.42 -9.51 21.21
CA PRO A 81 -18.03 -9.43 21.63
C PRO A 81 -17.85 -10.02 23.03
N MET A 82 -16.83 -10.86 23.19
CA MET A 82 -16.49 -11.50 24.47
C MET A 82 -15.99 -10.49 25.51
N PHE A 83 -15.42 -9.38 25.05
CA PHE A 83 -15.02 -8.26 25.87
C PHE A 83 -15.81 -7.02 25.48
N TYR A 84 -16.30 -6.27 26.47
CA TYR A 84 -16.85 -4.94 26.23
C TYR A 84 -15.70 -3.98 25.92
N VAL A 85 -15.68 -3.42 24.71
CA VAL A 85 -14.60 -2.56 24.23
C VAL A 85 -15.04 -1.10 24.23
N LEU A 86 -14.39 -0.24 25.03
CA LEU A 86 -14.56 1.20 24.96
C LEU A 86 -13.38 1.85 24.23
N GLU A 87 -13.64 2.49 23.11
CA GLU A 87 -12.64 3.24 22.34
C GLU A 87 -12.79 4.75 22.58
N VAL A 88 -11.81 5.36 23.25
CA VAL A 88 -11.87 6.80 23.57
C VAL A 88 -10.97 7.60 22.64
N THR A 89 -11.47 8.11 21.51
CA THR A 89 -10.68 8.93 20.58
C THR A 89 -10.81 10.45 20.83
N LEU A 90 -9.75 11.24 20.60
CA LEU A 90 -9.82 12.71 20.63
C LEU A 90 -10.28 13.35 19.31
N ILE A 91 -10.57 12.55 18.28
CA ILE A 91 -11.05 13.03 17.00
C ILE A 91 -12.40 12.37 16.76
N CYS A 92 -13.46 13.16 16.60
CA CYS A 92 -14.77 12.60 16.28
C CYS A 92 -14.77 11.98 14.86
N PRO A 93 -15.60 10.97 14.57
CA PRO A 93 -15.63 10.30 13.27
C PRO A 93 -15.76 11.27 12.09
N THR A 94 -16.62 12.28 12.22
CA THR A 94 -16.80 13.33 11.20
C THR A 94 -15.54 14.16 10.96
N CYS A 95 -14.76 14.44 12.01
CA CYS A 95 -13.48 15.14 11.90
C CYS A 95 -12.39 14.23 11.34
N ALA A 96 -12.42 12.93 11.65
CA ALA A 96 -11.51 11.93 11.09
C ALA A 96 -11.71 11.80 9.57
N GLU A 97 -12.96 11.71 9.12
CA GLU A 97 -13.32 11.67 7.69
C GLU A 97 -12.93 12.95 6.94
N ARG A 98 -13.02 14.10 7.61
CA ARG A 98 -12.58 15.41 7.06
C ARG A 98 -11.07 15.64 7.16
N GLY A 99 -10.31 14.68 7.70
CA GLY A 99 -8.86 14.76 7.79
C GLY A 99 -8.34 15.77 8.82
N VAL A 100 -9.13 16.15 9.83
CA VAL A 100 -8.70 16.97 10.97
C VAL A 100 -7.82 16.12 11.88
N LYS A 101 -6.58 16.55 12.16
CA LYS A 101 -5.54 15.70 12.77
C LYS A 101 -4.99 16.17 14.12
N ASP A 102 -5.24 17.41 14.52
CA ASP A 102 -4.61 17.98 15.71
C ASP A 102 -5.59 18.08 16.88
N VAL A 103 -6.61 18.93 16.76
CA VAL A 103 -7.60 19.14 17.82
C VAL A 103 -8.99 19.16 17.21
N CYS A 104 -9.80 18.16 17.54
CA CYS A 104 -11.22 18.21 17.25
C CYS A 104 -11.87 19.20 18.24
N GLU A 105 -12.35 20.34 17.75
CA GLU A 105 -13.03 21.32 18.62
C GLU A 105 -14.27 20.74 19.31
N HIS A 106 -14.88 19.72 18.71
CA HIS A 106 -16.03 18.99 19.26
C HIS A 106 -15.70 18.02 20.40
N ARG A 107 -14.41 17.82 20.71
CA ARG A 107 -13.94 16.95 21.81
C ARG A 107 -12.93 17.66 22.69
N ARG A 108 -12.90 19.00 22.66
CA ARG A 108 -11.97 19.82 23.46
C ARG A 108 -12.21 19.66 24.96
N GLU A 109 -13.44 19.41 25.36
CA GLU A 109 -13.85 19.14 26.74
C GLU A 109 -13.31 17.81 27.28
N LEU A 110 -12.92 16.88 26.39
CA LEU A 110 -12.28 15.62 26.76
C LEU A 110 -10.75 15.74 26.90
N LEU A 111 -10.17 16.91 26.61
CA LEU A 111 -8.76 17.16 26.83
C LEU A 111 -8.48 17.35 28.32
N PRO A 112 -7.61 16.52 28.92
CA PRO A 112 -7.30 16.68 30.33
C PRO A 112 -6.52 18.00 30.59
N PRO A 113 -6.75 18.67 31.73
CA PRO A 113 -6.19 20.00 32.02
C PRO A 113 -4.66 20.08 31.94
N TRP A 114 -3.95 18.99 32.27
CA TRP A 114 -2.49 18.91 32.28
C TRP A 114 -1.85 18.83 30.88
N LYS A 115 -2.66 18.65 29.82
CA LYS A 115 -2.19 18.59 28.43
C LYS A 115 -2.25 19.94 27.72
N SER A 116 -2.76 21.00 28.36
CA SER A 116 -2.92 22.33 27.79
C SER A 116 -1.62 23.16 27.69
N ASP A 117 -0.49 22.61 28.13
CA ASP A 117 0.79 23.32 28.17
C ASP A 117 1.56 23.19 26.84
N HIS A 118 1.37 24.19 25.97
CA HIS A 118 1.99 24.30 24.64
C HIS A 118 3.51 24.08 24.64
N ARG A 119 4.19 24.41 25.75
CA ARG A 119 5.66 24.26 25.87
C ARG A 119 6.08 22.79 25.99
N ARG A 120 5.28 21.95 26.64
CA ARG A 120 5.54 20.50 26.75
C ARG A 120 5.20 19.77 25.47
N GLU A 121 4.19 20.23 24.74
CA GLU A 121 3.87 19.72 23.40
C GLU A 121 5.00 19.98 22.40
N GLU A 122 5.56 21.19 22.37
CA GLU A 122 6.70 21.51 21.49
C GLU A 122 7.97 20.70 21.84
N MET A 123 8.26 20.53 23.13
CA MET A 123 9.39 19.71 23.59
C MET A 123 9.23 18.25 23.20
N THR A 124 8.04 17.70 23.40
CA THR A 124 7.70 16.32 23.02
C THR A 124 7.78 16.15 21.50
N ARG A 125 7.26 17.12 20.73
CA ARG A 125 7.35 17.15 19.27
C ARG A 125 8.80 17.12 18.78
N MET A 126 9.68 17.92 19.39
CA MET A 126 11.11 17.92 19.06
C MET A 126 11.80 16.59 19.36
N LEU A 127 11.45 15.92 20.47
CA LEU A 127 12.01 14.61 20.81
C LEU A 127 11.60 13.52 19.83
N PHE A 128 10.40 13.62 19.24
CA PHE A 128 9.90 12.67 18.25
C PHE A 128 10.17 13.05 16.78
N GLU A 129 10.89 14.15 16.48
CA GLU A 129 11.26 14.50 15.09
C GLU A 129 12.02 13.37 14.38
N SER A 130 12.77 12.57 15.13
CA SER A 130 13.51 11.41 14.63
C SER A 130 12.62 10.17 14.40
N GLN A 131 11.43 10.10 15.02
CA GLN A 131 10.55 8.93 15.03
C GLN A 131 9.07 9.35 14.95
N PRO A 132 8.63 9.89 13.79
CA PRO A 132 7.27 10.41 13.61
C PRO A 132 6.20 9.32 13.77
N GLN A 133 6.51 8.04 13.55
CA GLN A 133 5.57 6.94 13.77
C GLN A 133 5.23 6.75 15.25
N MET A 134 6.23 6.81 16.15
CA MET A 134 5.98 6.76 17.59
C MET A 134 5.20 7.97 18.08
N TYR A 135 5.47 9.18 17.55
CA TYR A 135 4.65 10.35 17.86
C TYR A 135 3.17 10.12 17.55
N MET A 136 2.88 9.53 16.39
CA MET A 136 1.50 9.31 15.94
C MET A 136 0.80 8.22 16.78
N GLN A 137 1.51 7.17 17.18
CA GLN A 137 1.00 6.15 18.10
C GLN A 137 0.75 6.73 19.50
N GLU A 138 1.75 7.40 20.07
CA GLU A 138 1.74 7.88 21.46
C GLU A 138 0.85 9.11 21.68
N GLN A 139 0.89 10.10 20.78
CA GLN A 139 0.11 11.33 20.93
C GLN A 139 -1.26 11.25 20.26
N LEU A 140 -1.34 10.61 19.09
CA LEU A 140 -2.58 10.58 18.30
C LEU A 140 -3.36 9.27 18.45
N GLY A 141 -2.79 8.21 19.01
CA GLY A 141 -3.47 6.92 19.22
C GLY A 141 -3.85 6.22 17.93
N ILE A 142 -3.12 6.49 16.84
CA ILE A 142 -3.33 5.85 15.54
C ILE A 142 -2.51 4.56 15.53
N PRO A 143 -3.13 3.37 15.40
CA PRO A 143 -2.39 2.12 15.30
C PRO A 143 -1.46 2.14 14.09
N SER A 144 -0.23 1.66 14.26
CA SER A 144 0.61 1.31 13.11
C SER A 144 0.21 -0.07 12.59
N GLY A 145 0.44 -0.32 11.30
CA GLY A 145 0.50 -1.69 10.77
C GLY A 145 -0.80 -2.32 10.25
N ALA A 146 -1.97 -1.84 10.62
CA ALA A 146 -3.25 -2.43 10.19
C ALA A 146 -3.64 -2.10 8.74
N ASP A 147 -3.61 -0.81 8.41
CA ASP A 147 -4.19 -0.26 7.18
C ASP A 147 -3.14 0.43 6.30
N ALA A 148 -1.86 0.19 6.59
CA ALA A 148 -0.77 0.78 5.84
C ALA A 148 -0.61 0.10 4.48
N CYS A 149 -0.79 -1.22 4.38
CA CYS A 149 -0.59 -1.94 3.12
C CYS A 149 -1.62 -1.47 2.07
N CYS A 150 -1.11 -1.05 0.93
CA CYS A 150 -1.90 -0.48 -0.16
C CYS A 150 -2.71 -1.51 -0.95
N TYR A 151 -2.43 -2.80 -0.74
CA TYR A 151 -3.03 -3.91 -1.47
C TYR A 151 -3.60 -4.94 -0.50
N ASP A 152 -4.78 -5.45 -0.83
CA ASP A 152 -5.42 -6.50 -0.04
C ASP A 152 -4.58 -7.79 -0.07
N ARG A 153 -4.31 -8.33 1.12
CA ARG A 153 -3.45 -9.51 1.30
C ARG A 153 -4.08 -10.75 0.66
N GLU A 154 -5.40 -10.89 0.71
CA GLU A 154 -6.10 -12.03 0.12
C GLU A 154 -5.97 -12.00 -1.41
N SER A 155 -6.19 -10.84 -2.02
CA SER A 155 -6.05 -10.63 -3.46
C SER A 155 -4.62 -10.92 -3.94
N LEU A 156 -3.60 -10.45 -3.20
CA LEU A 156 -2.21 -10.79 -3.51
C LEU A 156 -1.90 -12.28 -3.34
N ALA A 157 -2.47 -12.94 -2.31
CA ALA A 157 -2.29 -14.38 -2.09
C ALA A 157 -2.94 -15.21 -3.22
N ARG A 158 -4.17 -14.85 -3.62
CA ARG A 158 -4.88 -15.48 -4.75
C ARG A 158 -4.12 -15.29 -6.05
N PHE A 159 -3.64 -14.07 -6.31
CA PHE A 159 -2.81 -13.78 -7.48
C PHE A 159 -1.53 -14.62 -7.51
N ALA A 160 -0.78 -14.65 -6.40
CA ALA A 160 0.44 -15.44 -6.27
C ALA A 160 0.20 -16.94 -6.49
N LYS A 161 -0.90 -17.47 -5.97
CA LYS A 161 -1.28 -18.87 -6.17
C LYS A 161 -1.56 -19.14 -7.64
N ARG A 162 -2.37 -18.30 -8.31
CA ARG A 162 -2.77 -18.50 -9.70
C ARG A 162 -1.60 -18.45 -10.68
N VAL A 163 -0.71 -17.47 -10.56
CA VAL A 163 0.40 -17.32 -11.51
C VAL A 163 1.28 -18.58 -11.53
N ARG A 164 1.44 -19.27 -10.40
CA ARG A 164 2.17 -20.54 -10.33
C ARG A 164 1.53 -21.67 -11.16
N TYR A 165 0.23 -21.61 -11.42
CA TYR A 165 -0.50 -22.64 -12.18
C TYR A 165 -0.80 -22.24 -13.63
N GLN A 166 -0.64 -20.96 -14.00
CA GLN A 166 -0.81 -20.48 -15.37
C GLN A 166 0.52 -20.55 -16.13
N VAL A 167 0.86 -21.72 -16.63
CA VAL A 167 1.88 -21.90 -17.67
C VAL A 167 1.13 -22.15 -18.98
N ASP A 168 0.70 -21.07 -19.64
CA ASP A 168 0.12 -21.18 -20.97
C ASP A 168 1.18 -20.80 -22.01
N THR A 169 1.65 -21.81 -22.75
CA THR A 169 2.65 -21.67 -23.82
C THR A 169 2.00 -21.39 -25.18
N SER A 170 0.67 -21.24 -25.26
CA SER A 170 -0.01 -20.98 -26.52
C SER A 170 0.17 -19.54 -27.00
N THR A 171 0.42 -19.40 -28.30
CA THR A 171 0.73 -18.16 -29.02
C THR A 171 -0.24 -17.04 -28.69
N ILE A 172 0.27 -15.92 -28.16
CA ILE A 172 -0.40 -14.63 -28.31
C ILE A 172 -0.63 -14.47 -29.80
N ASN A 173 -1.88 -14.28 -30.21
CA ASN A 173 -2.17 -13.69 -31.50
C ASN A 173 -2.63 -12.25 -31.23
N PRO A 174 -1.71 -11.28 -30.98
CA PRO A 174 -2.10 -9.90 -30.82
C PRO A 174 -2.42 -9.30 -32.20
N ILE A 175 -3.09 -10.06 -33.08
CA ILE A 175 -3.61 -9.54 -34.34
C ILE A 175 -4.64 -8.48 -33.96
N GLY A 176 -4.25 -7.23 -34.15
CA GLY A 176 -5.09 -6.07 -33.87
C GLY A 176 -5.01 -5.51 -32.44
N HIS A 177 -4.18 -6.05 -31.54
CA HIS A 177 -4.02 -5.50 -30.19
C HIS A 177 -2.78 -4.62 -30.07
N ASN A 178 -2.95 -3.43 -29.48
CA ASN A 178 -1.84 -2.62 -29.00
C ASN A 178 -1.18 -3.32 -27.82
N VAL A 179 0.15 -3.45 -27.84
CA VAL A 179 0.91 -3.88 -26.67
C VAL A 179 1.48 -2.65 -25.99
N TYR A 180 1.24 -2.56 -24.71
CA TYR A 180 1.68 -1.48 -23.87
C TYR A 180 2.98 -1.87 -23.19
N MET A 181 3.94 -0.96 -23.19
CA MET A 181 5.25 -1.12 -22.55
C MET A 181 5.39 -0.03 -21.49
N ALA A 182 5.17 -0.39 -20.22
CA ALA A 182 5.31 0.52 -19.09
C ALA A 182 6.73 0.53 -18.57
N ILE A 183 7.31 1.71 -18.45
CA ILE A 183 8.72 1.93 -18.15
C ILE A 183 8.81 2.89 -16.96
N ASP A 184 9.26 2.38 -15.82
CA ASP A 184 9.72 3.20 -14.71
C ASP A 184 11.23 3.46 -14.89
N THR A 185 11.57 4.73 -15.06
CA THR A 185 12.93 5.15 -15.38
C THR A 185 13.74 5.35 -14.10
N CYS A 186 14.97 4.84 -14.06
CA CYS A 186 15.81 5.03 -12.89
C CYS A 186 16.31 6.48 -12.79
N GLY A 187 16.15 7.09 -11.61
CA GLY A 187 16.68 8.42 -11.27
C GLY A 187 18.14 8.44 -10.78
N GLY A 188 18.86 7.33 -10.91
CA GLY A 188 20.18 7.08 -10.32
C GLY A 188 20.14 6.42 -8.93
N GLY A 189 21.31 6.05 -8.41
CA GLY A 189 21.47 5.37 -7.11
C GLY A 189 21.16 3.87 -7.15
N ASN A 190 20.64 3.31 -6.05
CA ASN A 190 20.27 1.89 -5.93
C ASN A 190 18.92 1.53 -6.59
N ASN A 191 18.28 2.47 -7.27
CA ASN A 191 16.99 2.25 -7.95
C ASN A 191 17.21 1.42 -9.22
N MET A 192 16.24 0.55 -9.54
CA MET A 192 16.26 -0.22 -10.77
C MET A 192 15.42 0.47 -11.84
N MET A 193 15.78 0.30 -13.10
CA MET A 193 14.84 0.53 -14.19
C MET A 193 13.93 -0.70 -14.25
N ALA A 194 12.62 -0.48 -14.35
CA ALA A 194 11.66 -1.56 -14.51
C ALA A 194 10.85 -1.37 -15.80
N ILE A 195 10.66 -2.48 -16.51
CA ILE A 195 9.86 -2.56 -17.73
C ILE A 195 8.83 -3.65 -17.53
N VAL A 196 7.54 -3.33 -17.72
CA VAL A 196 6.45 -4.31 -17.70
C VAL A 196 5.63 -4.12 -18.97
N SER A 197 5.50 -5.19 -19.74
CA SER A 197 4.79 -5.16 -21.01
C SER A 197 3.60 -6.10 -21.00
N GLY A 198 2.51 -5.67 -21.62
CA GLY A 198 1.25 -6.39 -21.63
C GLY A 198 0.21 -5.79 -22.55
N TYR A 199 -0.95 -6.42 -22.60
CA TYR A 199 -2.08 -5.94 -23.39
C TYR A 199 -3.40 -6.15 -22.62
N LEU A 200 -4.43 -5.42 -23.05
CA LEU A 200 -5.79 -5.61 -22.57
C LEU A 200 -6.54 -6.52 -23.53
N THR A 201 -7.23 -7.53 -23.00
CA THR A 201 -8.16 -8.34 -23.79
C THR A 201 -9.43 -7.57 -24.11
N VAL A 202 -10.27 -8.11 -25.00
CA VAL A 202 -11.61 -7.57 -25.29
C VAL A 202 -12.48 -7.52 -24.02
N GLN A 203 -12.29 -8.48 -23.12
CA GLN A 203 -12.93 -8.52 -21.81
C GLN A 203 -12.26 -7.60 -20.79
N HIS A 204 -11.33 -6.74 -21.19
CA HIS A 204 -10.52 -5.89 -20.31
C HIS A 204 -9.81 -6.70 -19.20
N ASP A 205 -9.27 -7.87 -19.52
CA ASP A 205 -8.29 -8.53 -18.65
C ASP A 205 -6.91 -7.99 -18.97
N LEU A 206 -6.08 -7.76 -17.95
CA LEU A 206 -4.70 -7.34 -18.10
C LEU A 206 -3.81 -8.57 -18.24
N VAL A 207 -3.19 -8.75 -19.40
CA VAL A 207 -2.26 -9.85 -19.67
C VAL A 207 -0.84 -9.30 -19.72
N VAL A 208 0.00 -9.71 -18.76
CA VAL A 208 1.42 -9.38 -18.71
C VAL A 208 2.22 -10.43 -19.45
N ILE A 209 3.07 -10.00 -20.39
CA ILE A 209 3.80 -10.88 -21.32
C ILE A 209 5.32 -10.82 -21.16
N SER A 210 5.84 -9.75 -20.54
CA SER A 210 7.26 -9.58 -20.28
C SER A 210 7.47 -8.64 -19.10
N MET A 211 8.48 -8.94 -18.27
CA MET A 211 8.93 -8.08 -17.17
C MET A 211 10.45 -8.09 -17.12
N ASP A 212 11.06 -6.92 -16.93
CA ASP A 212 12.49 -6.78 -16.69
C ASP A 212 12.70 -5.75 -15.58
N ALA A 213 13.62 -6.03 -14.65
CA ALA A 213 14.03 -5.12 -13.59
C ALA A 213 15.56 -5.17 -13.47
N THR A 214 16.23 -4.09 -13.86
CA THR A 214 17.69 -4.05 -13.98
C THR A 214 18.24 -2.79 -13.33
N ALA A 215 19.28 -2.93 -12.52
CA ALA A 215 20.06 -1.78 -12.04
C ALA A 215 20.89 -1.24 -13.22
N VAL A 216 20.48 -0.09 -13.74
CA VAL A 216 21.14 0.55 -14.88
C VAL A 216 22.14 1.58 -14.36
N THR A 217 23.42 1.41 -14.70
CA THR A 217 24.50 2.29 -14.25
C THR A 217 25.04 3.21 -15.34
N SER A 218 24.62 3.03 -16.60
CA SER A 218 25.09 3.82 -17.74
C SER A 218 24.04 3.95 -18.85
N ASP A 219 24.18 4.98 -19.69
CA ASP A 219 23.31 5.22 -20.84
C ASP A 219 23.37 4.10 -21.89
N ASN A 220 24.53 3.46 -22.03
CA ASN A 220 24.69 2.31 -22.93
C ASN A 220 23.90 1.11 -22.42
N GLN A 221 23.92 0.88 -21.11
CA GLN A 221 23.12 -0.17 -20.49
C GLN A 221 21.62 0.17 -20.58
N LEU A 222 21.21 1.42 -20.34
CA LEU A 222 19.84 1.87 -20.54
C LEU A 222 19.33 1.53 -21.96
N THR A 223 20.13 1.92 -22.95
CA THR A 223 19.84 1.67 -24.36
C THR A 223 19.76 0.17 -24.64
N HIS A 224 20.73 -0.60 -24.17
CA HIS A 224 20.77 -2.04 -24.37
C HIS A 224 19.55 -2.75 -23.78
N GLU A 225 19.20 -2.47 -22.52
CA GLU A 225 18.08 -3.12 -21.84
C GLU A 225 16.73 -2.78 -22.51
N LEU A 226 16.50 -1.51 -22.85
CA LEU A 226 15.29 -1.07 -23.55
C LEU A 226 15.19 -1.67 -24.95
N SER A 227 16.27 -1.61 -25.72
CA SER A 227 16.36 -2.18 -27.06
C SER A 227 16.16 -3.69 -27.05
N SER A 228 16.78 -4.38 -26.09
CA SER A 228 16.66 -5.82 -25.92
C SER A 228 15.22 -6.22 -25.58
N HIS A 229 14.57 -5.51 -24.64
CA HIS A 229 13.15 -5.75 -24.33
C HIS A 229 12.24 -5.49 -25.55
N ALA A 230 12.42 -4.34 -26.21
CA ALA A 230 11.59 -3.96 -27.36
C ALA A 230 11.76 -4.93 -28.53
N GLN A 231 12.99 -5.38 -28.81
CA GLN A 231 13.24 -6.40 -29.84
C GLN A 231 12.53 -7.71 -29.50
N ARG A 232 12.66 -8.21 -28.27
CA ARG A 232 11.96 -9.43 -27.83
C ARG A 232 10.44 -9.33 -27.97
N LEU A 233 9.87 -8.16 -27.71
CA LEU A 233 8.44 -7.93 -27.96
C LEU A 233 8.14 -7.96 -29.46
N ARG A 234 8.93 -7.28 -30.30
CA ARG A 234 8.74 -7.27 -31.75
C ARG A 234 8.80 -8.66 -32.36
N ASP A 235 9.74 -9.48 -31.93
CA ASP A 235 9.90 -10.86 -32.41
C ASP A 235 8.69 -11.75 -32.09
N ARG A 236 7.92 -11.38 -31.05
CA ARG A 236 6.73 -12.13 -30.59
C ARG A 236 5.43 -11.59 -31.14
N MET A 237 5.42 -10.34 -31.57
CA MET A 237 4.20 -9.64 -31.97
C MET A 237 3.98 -9.75 -33.47
N HIS A 238 2.71 -9.65 -33.87
CA HIS A 238 2.38 -9.49 -35.28
C HIS A 238 3.03 -8.19 -35.81
N ALA A 239 3.52 -8.20 -37.05
CA ALA A 239 4.25 -7.08 -37.63
C ALA A 239 3.47 -5.75 -37.62
N THR A 240 2.13 -5.83 -37.64
CA THR A 240 1.25 -4.66 -37.63
C THR A 240 0.85 -4.18 -36.23
N ALA A 241 1.16 -4.93 -35.17
CA ALA A 241 0.75 -4.57 -33.82
C ALA A 241 1.62 -3.44 -33.25
N CYS A 242 1.02 -2.36 -32.75
CA CYS A 242 1.74 -1.19 -32.25
C CYS A 242 2.28 -1.41 -30.83
N ILE A 243 3.53 -0.99 -30.57
CA ILE A 243 3.99 -0.74 -29.20
C ILE A 243 3.46 0.64 -28.77
N ILE A 244 2.80 0.71 -27.63
CA ILE A 244 2.46 1.97 -26.96
C ILE A 244 3.29 2.07 -25.69
N SER A 245 4.30 2.93 -25.67
CA SER A 245 5.13 3.08 -24.47
C SER A 245 4.49 4.03 -23.46
N ILE A 246 4.48 3.64 -22.20
CA ILE A 246 4.08 4.45 -21.04
C ILE A 246 5.36 4.74 -20.25
N ILE A 247 5.90 5.96 -20.39
CA ILE A 247 7.21 6.29 -19.81
C ILE A 247 7.02 7.21 -18.61
N GLU A 248 7.44 6.78 -17.42
CA GLU A 248 7.41 7.65 -16.24
C GLU A 248 8.35 8.85 -16.41
N ALA A 249 7.80 10.06 -16.29
CA ALA A 249 8.52 11.32 -16.44
C ALA A 249 8.75 12.02 -15.09
N ASN A 250 9.09 11.27 -14.04
CA ASN A 250 9.33 11.82 -12.70
C ASN A 250 10.74 12.38 -12.51
N TYR A 251 11.77 11.64 -12.93
CA TYR A 251 13.16 12.07 -12.88
C TYR A 251 13.59 12.67 -14.22
N GLY A 252 14.29 13.82 -14.19
CA GLY A 252 14.67 14.57 -15.41
C GLY A 252 13.48 15.13 -16.22
N GLY A 253 12.25 14.93 -15.74
CA GLY A 253 11.01 15.29 -16.42
C GLY A 253 10.91 14.70 -17.83
N TRP A 254 10.43 15.51 -18.76
CA TRP A 254 10.22 15.14 -20.15
C TRP A 254 11.51 14.79 -20.92
N VAL A 255 12.70 15.16 -20.42
CA VAL A 255 13.97 14.93 -21.12
C VAL A 255 14.32 13.45 -21.12
N GLN A 256 14.25 12.79 -19.97
CA GLN A 256 14.52 11.36 -19.85
C GLN A 256 13.46 10.55 -20.60
N ALA A 257 12.18 10.94 -20.50
CA ALA A 257 11.11 10.29 -21.25
C ALA A 257 11.28 10.43 -22.78
N SER A 258 11.69 11.60 -23.26
CA SER A 258 12.00 11.82 -24.68
C SER A 258 13.19 10.96 -25.15
N ARG A 259 14.20 10.78 -24.29
CA ARG A 259 15.35 9.91 -24.60
C ARG A 259 14.93 8.45 -24.74
N VAL A 260 14.10 7.95 -23.82
CA VAL A 260 13.54 6.60 -23.90
C VAL A 260 12.70 6.45 -25.18
N ALA A 261 11.86 7.43 -25.52
CA ALA A 261 11.08 7.42 -26.75
C ALA A 261 11.97 7.32 -28.01
N GLN A 262 13.09 8.06 -28.07
CA GLN A 262 14.06 7.97 -29.15
C GLN A 262 14.72 6.58 -29.26
N ILE A 263 15.07 5.96 -28.13
CA ILE A 263 15.63 4.59 -28.12
C ILE A 263 14.62 3.59 -28.70
N LEU A 264 13.33 3.81 -28.46
CA LEU A 264 12.27 2.93 -28.94
C LEU A 264 11.87 3.18 -30.40
N GLN A 265 12.22 4.34 -30.98
CA GLN A 265 11.83 4.75 -32.33
C GLN A 265 12.16 3.72 -33.45
N PRO A 266 13.26 2.95 -33.41
CA PRO A 266 13.55 1.95 -34.43
C PRO A 266 12.56 0.76 -34.45
N TYR A 267 11.82 0.52 -33.36
CA TYR A 267 10.95 -0.65 -33.19
C TYR A 267 9.52 -0.40 -33.69
N GLN A 268 9.39 0.09 -34.93
CA GLN A 268 8.10 0.44 -35.52
C GLN A 268 7.19 -0.79 -35.76
N PRO A 269 5.86 -0.63 -35.69
CA PRO A 269 5.14 0.58 -35.29
C PRO A 269 5.20 0.83 -33.78
N VAL A 270 5.61 2.05 -33.39
CA VAL A 270 5.68 2.50 -31.99
C VAL A 270 5.08 3.89 -31.82
N ARG A 271 4.36 4.10 -30.72
CA ARG A 271 3.79 5.38 -30.28
C ARG A 271 4.03 5.56 -28.79
N HIS A 272 3.98 6.80 -28.31
CA HIS A 272 4.25 7.11 -26.91
C HIS A 272 3.05 7.80 -26.28
N LEU A 273 2.68 7.39 -25.06
CA LEU A 273 1.65 8.09 -24.30
C LEU A 273 2.19 9.42 -23.81
N SER A 274 1.33 10.44 -23.82
CA SER A 274 1.61 11.76 -23.30
C SER A 274 0.49 12.24 -22.40
N ALA A 275 0.87 12.58 -21.17
CA ALA A 275 0.06 13.35 -20.25
C ALA A 275 0.34 14.86 -20.35
N ASP A 276 1.09 15.29 -21.37
CA ASP A 276 1.42 16.70 -21.58
C ASP A 276 0.18 17.42 -22.13
N SER A 277 -0.46 18.21 -21.27
CA SER A 277 -1.60 19.06 -21.65
C SER A 277 -1.16 20.33 -22.39
N SER A 278 0.14 20.55 -22.58
CA SER A 278 0.64 21.64 -23.42
C SER A 278 0.55 21.29 -24.90
N ASN A 279 0.65 22.31 -25.76
CA ASN A 279 0.67 22.12 -27.22
C ASN A 279 1.90 21.36 -27.73
N LEU A 280 2.88 21.06 -26.87
CA LEU A 280 4.13 20.39 -27.26
C LEU A 280 4.00 18.86 -27.27
N ARG A 281 2.95 18.29 -26.66
CA ARG A 281 2.65 16.84 -26.64
C ARG A 281 3.91 16.00 -26.41
N ARG A 282 4.64 16.26 -25.33
CA ARG A 282 5.90 15.55 -25.03
C ARG A 282 5.62 14.12 -24.55
N PRO A 283 6.41 13.12 -24.95
CA PRO A 283 6.22 11.75 -24.50
C PRO A 283 6.47 11.62 -23.00
N GLY A 284 5.64 10.84 -22.33
CA GLY A 284 5.75 10.53 -20.91
C GLY A 284 4.50 10.84 -20.10
N VAL A 285 4.45 10.27 -18.91
CA VAL A 285 3.36 10.45 -17.95
C VAL A 285 3.90 10.94 -16.62
N LEU A 286 3.27 11.96 -16.06
CA LEU A 286 3.63 12.52 -14.77
C LEU A 286 2.98 11.73 -13.64
N THR A 287 3.79 11.28 -12.70
CA THR A 287 3.33 10.47 -11.59
C THR A 287 3.26 11.32 -10.31
N THR A 288 2.11 11.98 -10.12
CA THR A 288 1.78 12.74 -8.91
C THR A 288 1.26 11.81 -7.80
N ALA A 289 1.18 12.28 -6.56
CA ALA A 289 0.60 11.47 -5.49
C ALA A 289 -0.86 11.05 -5.79
N GLU A 290 -1.61 11.91 -6.46
CA GLU A 290 -2.98 11.60 -6.88
C GLU A 290 -3.01 10.57 -8.01
N SER A 291 -2.17 10.70 -9.03
CA SER A 291 -2.13 9.69 -10.10
C SER A 291 -1.61 8.36 -9.58
N LYS A 292 -0.63 8.33 -8.65
CA LYS A 292 -0.22 7.09 -7.94
C LYS A 292 -1.39 6.42 -7.25
N GLU A 293 -2.22 7.16 -6.54
CA GLU A 293 -3.41 6.62 -5.86
C GLU A 293 -4.40 6.00 -6.86
N ARG A 294 -4.67 6.69 -7.97
CA ARG A 294 -5.56 6.17 -9.03
C ARG A 294 -5.01 4.90 -9.68
N MET A 295 -3.71 4.88 -9.98
CA MET A 295 -3.07 3.71 -10.58
C MET A 295 -3.07 2.51 -9.63
N ARG A 296 -2.82 2.75 -8.34
CA ARG A 296 -2.88 1.73 -7.30
C ARG A 296 -4.32 1.19 -7.12
N HIS A 297 -5.34 2.06 -7.10
CA HIS A 297 -6.76 1.65 -7.07
C HIS A 297 -7.07 0.72 -8.23
N GLU A 298 -6.62 1.09 -9.43
CA GLU A 298 -6.91 0.32 -10.63
C GLU A 298 -6.22 -1.06 -10.60
N LEU A 299 -4.94 -1.13 -10.21
CA LEU A 299 -4.26 -2.41 -10.04
C LEU A 299 -4.92 -3.28 -8.96
N GLN A 300 -5.31 -2.68 -7.82
CA GLN A 300 -6.05 -3.39 -6.77
C GLN A 300 -7.37 -3.96 -7.29
N ARG A 301 -8.10 -3.23 -8.14
CA ARG A 301 -9.34 -3.69 -8.77
C ARG A 301 -9.09 -4.91 -9.66
N TYR A 302 -8.07 -4.86 -10.52
CA TYR A 302 -7.68 -6.01 -11.34
C TYR A 302 -7.28 -7.23 -10.49
N LEU A 303 -6.58 -7.03 -9.37
CA LEU A 303 -6.19 -8.11 -8.47
C LEU A 303 -7.40 -8.72 -7.75
N ALA A 304 -8.30 -7.88 -7.23
CA ALA A 304 -9.49 -8.32 -6.50
C ALA A 304 -10.48 -9.09 -7.39
N GLU A 305 -10.67 -8.63 -8.63
CA GLU A 305 -11.53 -9.26 -9.63
C GLU A 305 -10.87 -10.46 -10.33
N ASN A 306 -9.63 -10.80 -9.99
CA ASN A 306 -8.83 -11.85 -10.65
C ASN A 306 -8.65 -11.63 -12.16
N ARG A 307 -8.36 -10.40 -12.59
CA ARG A 307 -8.25 -10.02 -14.00
C ARG A 307 -6.82 -9.77 -14.49
N VAL A 308 -5.81 -10.02 -13.64
CA VAL A 308 -4.39 -10.00 -14.04
C VAL A 308 -3.88 -11.39 -14.43
N ARG A 309 -3.61 -11.63 -15.71
CA ARG A 309 -2.98 -12.87 -16.20
C ARG A 309 -1.50 -12.62 -16.47
N MET A 310 -0.68 -13.65 -16.28
CA MET A 310 0.75 -13.59 -16.57
C MET A 310 1.14 -14.73 -17.51
N GLU A 311 1.88 -14.41 -18.57
CA GLU A 311 2.50 -15.39 -19.43
C GLU A 311 3.93 -15.66 -18.95
N LEU A 312 4.13 -16.80 -18.28
CA LEU A 312 5.44 -17.19 -17.79
C LEU A 312 6.29 -17.80 -18.90
N ARG A 313 7.56 -17.37 -19.01
CA ARG A 313 8.55 -17.94 -19.93
C ARG A 313 9.94 -17.97 -19.30
N GLU A 314 10.69 -19.03 -19.62
CA GLU A 314 12.08 -19.17 -19.15
C GLU A 314 13.04 -18.19 -19.86
N GLN A 315 12.78 -17.88 -21.13
CA GLN A 315 13.62 -16.99 -21.93
C GLN A 315 12.80 -15.85 -22.54
N GLY A 316 13.29 -14.62 -22.33
CA GLY A 316 12.81 -13.44 -23.04
C GLY A 316 11.37 -12.98 -22.75
N GLY A 317 10.79 -13.45 -21.64
CA GLY A 317 9.49 -13.04 -21.14
C GLY A 317 9.48 -12.97 -19.62
N THR A 318 8.30 -13.01 -19.01
CA THR A 318 8.16 -12.94 -17.55
C THR A 318 8.68 -14.21 -16.88
N ARG A 319 9.74 -14.09 -16.06
CA ARG A 319 10.27 -15.22 -15.29
C ARG A 319 9.56 -15.32 -13.94
N VAL A 320 9.62 -16.51 -13.34
CA VAL A 320 9.06 -16.74 -11.99
C VAL A 320 9.68 -15.81 -10.96
N ASP A 321 10.99 -15.54 -11.07
CA ASP A 321 11.71 -14.65 -10.16
C ASP A 321 11.22 -13.19 -10.28
N ASP A 322 10.88 -12.74 -11.49
CA ASP A 322 10.33 -11.40 -11.70
C ASP A 322 8.94 -11.27 -11.05
N VAL A 323 8.13 -12.33 -11.10
CA VAL A 323 6.83 -12.38 -10.38
C VAL A 323 7.02 -12.36 -8.86
N GLN A 324 7.98 -13.11 -8.34
CA GLN A 324 8.29 -13.10 -6.91
C GLN A 324 8.77 -11.72 -6.45
N LEU A 325 9.60 -11.07 -7.27
CA LEU A 325 10.04 -9.69 -7.02
C LEU A 325 8.86 -8.72 -7.03
N LEU A 326 7.97 -8.80 -8.02
CA LEU A 326 6.76 -7.97 -8.07
C LEU A 326 5.89 -8.18 -6.82
N LEU A 327 5.60 -9.42 -6.46
CA LEU A 327 4.80 -9.74 -5.27
C LEU A 327 5.44 -9.20 -3.98
N LYS A 328 6.77 -9.29 -3.87
CA LYS A 328 7.51 -8.70 -2.74
C LYS A 328 7.32 -7.19 -2.69
N GLN A 329 7.46 -6.50 -3.82
CA GLN A 329 7.30 -5.04 -3.88
C GLN A 329 5.86 -4.59 -3.61
N LEU A 330 4.85 -5.29 -4.15
CA LEU A 330 3.44 -4.98 -3.90
C LEU A 330 3.06 -5.12 -2.42
N ARG A 331 3.59 -6.13 -1.72
CA ARG A 331 3.36 -6.30 -0.27
C ARG A 331 3.99 -5.21 0.59
N GLN A 332 5.05 -4.57 0.09
CA GLN A 332 5.80 -3.52 0.79
C GLN A 332 5.25 -2.11 0.52
N PHE A 333 4.28 -2.01 -0.39
CA PHE A 333 3.68 -0.75 -0.76
C PHE A 333 2.75 -0.29 0.35
N GLU A 334 3.08 0.85 0.96
CA GLU A 334 2.43 1.31 2.19
C GLU A 334 2.01 2.78 2.12
N TYR A 335 0.95 3.12 2.85
CA TYR A 335 0.55 4.49 3.14
C TYR A 335 1.47 5.07 4.21
N VAL A 336 2.12 6.19 3.86
CA VAL A 336 2.98 6.94 4.76
C VAL A 336 2.46 8.35 4.88
N TYR A 337 2.44 8.86 6.11
CA TYR A 337 2.11 10.24 6.37
C TYR A 337 3.40 11.07 6.36
N LYS A 338 3.48 12.03 5.45
CA LYS A 338 4.58 13.01 5.38
C LYS A 338 4.09 14.37 5.89
N PRO A 339 4.91 15.10 6.68
CA PRO A 339 4.58 16.47 7.06
C PRO A 339 4.47 17.36 5.81
N GLY A 340 3.48 18.26 5.80
CA GLY A 340 3.24 19.18 4.69
C GLY A 340 4.36 20.19 4.52
N ALA A 341 4.55 20.68 3.27
CA ALA A 341 5.62 21.60 2.91
C ALA A 341 5.38 23.07 3.33
N SER A 342 4.24 23.40 3.94
CA SER A 342 3.93 24.76 4.36
C SER A 342 4.52 25.07 5.74
N ARG A 343 4.99 26.31 5.96
CA ARG A 343 5.43 26.83 7.26
C ARG A 343 4.32 26.82 8.33
N LYS A 344 3.07 26.53 7.95
CA LYS A 344 1.96 26.25 8.86
C LYS A 344 1.88 24.72 8.99
N HIS A 345 2.66 24.20 9.92
CA HIS A 345 2.99 22.79 10.13
C HIS A 345 1.82 21.86 10.56
N THR A 346 0.58 22.15 10.15
CA THR A 346 -0.66 21.48 10.59
C THR A 346 -1.27 20.51 9.57
N GLU A 347 -0.69 20.35 8.38
CA GLU A 347 -1.25 19.48 7.33
C GLU A 347 -0.33 18.27 7.06
N CYS A 348 -0.69 17.09 7.57
CA CYS A 348 -0.03 15.83 7.21
C CYS A 348 -0.63 15.26 5.92
N ARG A 349 0.17 15.09 4.86
CA ARG A 349 -0.25 14.47 3.60
C ARG A 349 -0.06 12.96 3.64
N ARG A 350 -1.12 12.20 3.36
CA ARG A 350 -1.02 10.75 3.12
C ARG A 350 -0.43 10.53 1.72
N VAL A 351 0.64 9.76 1.63
CA VAL A 351 1.36 9.48 0.38
C VAL A 351 1.66 7.98 0.34
N ILE A 352 1.49 7.37 -0.81
CA ILE A 352 1.88 5.97 -1.02
C ILE A 352 3.38 5.88 -1.33
N THR A 353 4.07 4.90 -0.74
CA THR A 353 5.49 4.62 -1.04
C THR A 353 5.82 3.15 -0.86
N GLY A 354 6.61 2.58 -1.77
CA GLY A 354 7.27 1.29 -1.56
C GLY A 354 8.75 1.41 -1.17
N LYS A 355 9.33 2.62 -1.16
CA LYS A 355 10.76 2.87 -0.90
C LYS A 355 11.17 2.98 0.58
N LEU A 356 10.31 2.54 1.52
CA LEU A 356 10.64 2.59 2.94
C LEU A 356 11.84 1.71 3.26
N HIS A 357 12.73 2.17 4.14
CA HIS A 357 13.90 1.41 4.61
C HIS A 357 14.86 0.94 3.49
N GLY A 358 15.04 1.75 2.43
CA GLY A 358 15.97 1.43 1.34
C GLY A 358 15.51 0.29 0.43
N ARG A 359 14.21 -0.01 0.42
CA ARG A 359 13.59 -1.00 -0.46
C ARG A 359 13.32 -0.40 -1.85
N ASN A 360 13.24 -1.25 -2.86
CA ASN A 360 12.95 -0.87 -4.24
C ASN A 360 11.48 -1.16 -4.57
N ASP A 361 10.86 -0.31 -5.37
CA ASP A 361 9.44 -0.40 -5.72
C ASP A 361 9.17 -0.22 -7.23
N ASP A 362 10.25 -0.21 -8.02
CA ASP A 362 10.23 0.20 -9.43
C ASP A 362 9.37 -0.75 -10.30
N LEU A 363 9.39 -2.06 -10.03
CA LEU A 363 8.57 -3.05 -10.76
C LEU A 363 7.09 -2.96 -10.39
N ALA A 364 6.77 -2.64 -9.13
CA ALA A 364 5.41 -2.36 -8.70
C ALA A 364 4.87 -1.07 -9.35
N ILE A 365 5.70 -0.04 -9.49
CA ILE A 365 5.37 1.20 -10.20
C ILE A 365 5.10 0.93 -11.68
N ALA A 366 6.00 0.22 -12.37
CA ALA A 366 5.80 -0.16 -13.76
C ALA A 366 4.53 -1.00 -13.97
N MET A 367 4.20 -1.89 -13.03
CA MET A 367 2.95 -2.66 -13.06
C MET A 367 1.71 -1.77 -12.86
N MET A 368 1.76 -0.78 -11.96
CA MET A 368 0.67 0.19 -11.76
C MET A 368 0.45 1.06 -13.01
N LEU A 369 1.53 1.50 -13.66
CA LEU A 369 1.47 2.21 -14.94
C LEU A 369 0.74 1.36 -15.99
N LEU A 370 1.12 0.08 -16.11
CA LEU A 370 0.52 -0.85 -17.05
C LEU A 370 -0.96 -1.16 -16.73
N ALA A 371 -1.38 -1.13 -15.47
CA ALA A 371 -2.78 -1.37 -15.13
C ALA A 371 -3.69 -0.19 -15.52
N TYR A 372 -3.20 1.04 -15.38
CA TYR A 372 -4.03 2.25 -15.51
C TYR A 372 -4.02 2.86 -16.91
N TRP A 373 -2.84 3.09 -17.47
CA TRP A 373 -2.71 3.89 -18.69
C TRP A 373 -3.28 3.23 -19.96
N PRO A 374 -3.22 1.90 -20.13
CA PRO A 374 -3.91 1.22 -21.23
C PRO A 374 -5.42 1.43 -21.20
N LEU A 375 -6.03 1.41 -20.02
CA LEU A 375 -7.46 1.70 -19.87
C LEU A 375 -7.74 3.17 -20.20
N TYR A 376 -6.94 4.09 -19.67
CA TYR A 376 -7.04 5.51 -19.99
C TYR A 376 -6.93 5.78 -21.49
N HIS A 377 -5.97 5.15 -22.17
CA HIS A 377 -5.82 5.21 -23.62
C HIS A 377 -7.05 4.65 -24.33
N SER A 378 -7.58 3.49 -23.92
CA SER A 378 -8.76 2.91 -24.57
C SER A 378 -10.00 3.82 -24.52
N LEU A 379 -10.12 4.65 -23.48
CA LEU A 379 -11.22 5.59 -23.31
C LEU A 379 -11.01 6.92 -24.06
N ASN A 380 -9.76 7.34 -24.25
CA ASN A 380 -9.43 8.63 -24.86
C ASN A 380 -8.93 8.54 -26.31
N GLY A 381 -8.62 7.33 -26.77
CA GLY A 381 -8.05 7.01 -28.08
C GLY A 381 -6.72 7.72 -28.34
N ASP A 382 -6.45 7.97 -29.61
CA ASP A 382 -5.20 8.56 -30.10
C ASP A 382 -4.88 9.98 -29.61
N ARG A 383 -5.82 10.63 -28.91
CA ARG A 383 -5.64 12.01 -28.40
C ARG A 383 -4.52 12.11 -27.37
N VAL A 384 -4.21 11.02 -26.70
CA VAL A 384 -3.21 10.94 -25.64
C VAL A 384 -1.88 10.39 -26.15
N LEU A 385 -1.74 10.20 -27.46
CA LEU A 385 -0.54 9.66 -28.09
C LEU A 385 0.25 10.76 -28.82
N THR A 386 1.56 10.55 -28.89
CA THR A 386 2.54 11.40 -29.59
C THR A 386 3.20 10.64 -30.72
#